data_AF-A0AAE1L0A9-F1
#
_entry.id   AF-A0AAE1L0A9-F1
#
_cell.length_a   1.000
_cell.length_b   1.000
_cell.length_c   1.000
_cell.angle_alpha   90.00
_cell.angle_beta   90.00
_cell.angle_gamma   90.00
#
_symmetry.space_group_name_H-M   'P 1'
#
loop_
_entity.id
_entity.type
_entity.pdbx_description
1 polymer ?
#
loop_
_entity_poly.entity_id
_entity_poly.type
_entity_poly.pdbx_seq_one_letter_code
_entity_poly.pdbx_strand_id
1 'polypeptide(L)'
;MGGDQADVESYWAQNLQRKIAISFGDKIKIKLAGQRRGNSFLNSVVPEDEAFARLHCDAEEHLHNDKLRWAALHLRSQIMKLPKSRTPNPATVQNLKESTPDIPTQLDLFFRSLLGGLTPKFRGAQKDGFDRKVTTMASDAIFNITGGTVKPWKHTALGLEMASLTGYKLTLQILNRSGHSISYNKTKGIETKFAYSVECTRWHKVESRSCNSICVG
;
A
#
# COMPACT_ATOMS: atom_id res chain seq x y z
N MET A 1 -38.51 -28.10 -8.49
CA MET A 1 -38.13 -27.43 -9.76
C MET A 1 -36.76 -26.84 -9.56
N GLY A 2 -35.72 -27.38 -10.21
CA GLY A 2 -34.32 -27.00 -9.95
C GLY A 2 -33.37 -27.53 -11.01
N GLY A 3 -33.75 -27.40 -12.29
CA GLY A 3 -33.04 -27.99 -13.43
C GLY A 3 -32.62 -27.00 -14.52
N ASP A 4 -32.57 -25.68 -14.28
CA ASP A 4 -32.42 -24.73 -15.40
C ASP A 4 -31.01 -24.13 -15.57
N GLN A 5 -30.16 -24.10 -14.54
CA GLN A 5 -28.87 -23.40 -14.66
C GLN A 5 -27.76 -24.28 -15.27
N ALA A 6 -27.69 -25.54 -14.85
CA ALA A 6 -26.65 -26.48 -15.31
C ALA A 6 -26.85 -26.90 -16.78
N ASP A 7 -28.11 -27.02 -17.22
CA ASP A 7 -28.44 -27.41 -18.60
C ASP A 7 -28.14 -26.28 -19.59
N VAL A 8 -28.38 -25.03 -19.18
CA VAL A 8 -28.01 -23.84 -19.96
C VAL A 8 -26.49 -23.71 -20.06
N GLU A 9 -25.74 -23.86 -18.97
CA GLU A 9 -24.28 -23.81 -18.98
C GLU A 9 -23.67 -24.93 -19.86
N SER A 10 -24.24 -26.14 -19.79
CA SER A 10 -23.85 -27.29 -20.63
C SER A 10 -24.06 -27.00 -22.12
N TYR A 11 -25.20 -26.42 -22.50
CA TYR A 11 -25.51 -26.05 -23.88
C TYR A 11 -24.54 -24.99 -24.44
N TRP A 12 -24.21 -23.99 -23.63
CA TRP A 12 -23.29 -22.92 -24.03
C TRP A 12 -21.85 -23.43 -24.20
N ALA A 13 -21.38 -24.29 -23.30
CA ALA A 13 -20.07 -24.91 -23.37
C ALA A 13 -19.91 -25.76 -24.65
N GLN A 14 -20.93 -26.54 -25.01
CA GLN A 14 -20.94 -27.35 -26.24
C GLN A 14 -20.91 -26.50 -27.51
N ASN A 15 -21.60 -25.36 -27.51
CA ASN A 15 -21.65 -24.48 -28.67
C ASN A 15 -20.31 -23.73 -28.87
N LEU A 16 -19.64 -23.34 -27.79
CA LEU A 16 -18.29 -22.77 -27.83
C LEU A 16 -17.28 -23.80 -28.35
N GLN A 17 -17.32 -25.04 -27.83
CA GLN A 17 -16.44 -26.11 -28.28
C GLN A 17 -16.58 -26.38 -29.78
N ARG A 18 -17.83 -26.40 -30.29
CA ARG A 18 -18.12 -26.58 -31.71
C ARG A 18 -17.55 -25.43 -32.55
N LYS A 19 -17.72 -24.18 -32.12
CA LYS A 19 -17.18 -23.00 -32.83
C LYS A 19 -15.66 -23.02 -32.92
N ILE A 20 -14.99 -23.40 -31.83
CA ILE A 20 -13.53 -23.54 -31.80
C ILE A 20 -13.08 -24.68 -32.72
N ALA A 21 -13.72 -25.84 -32.67
CA ALA A 21 -13.39 -26.96 -33.56
C ALA A 21 -13.56 -26.60 -35.04
N ILE A 22 -14.62 -25.85 -35.41
CA ILE A 22 -14.85 -25.38 -36.78
C ILE A 22 -13.76 -24.38 -37.22
N SER A 23 -13.33 -23.49 -36.31
CA SER A 23 -12.43 -22.39 -36.64
C SER A 23 -10.97 -22.85 -36.78
N PHE A 24 -10.57 -23.85 -36.01
CA PHE A 24 -9.17 -24.30 -35.93
C PHE A 24 -8.93 -25.68 -36.54
N GLY A 25 -9.99 -26.45 -36.84
CA GLY A 25 -9.92 -27.75 -37.53
C GLY A 25 -8.94 -28.72 -36.86
N ASP A 26 -8.13 -29.39 -37.68
CA ASP A 26 -7.17 -30.42 -37.24
C ASP A 26 -5.95 -29.86 -36.50
N LYS A 27 -5.85 -28.54 -36.31
CA LYS A 27 -4.73 -27.90 -35.62
C LYS A 27 -4.84 -28.00 -34.10
N ILE A 28 -6.00 -28.41 -33.57
CA ILE A 28 -6.27 -28.50 -32.14
C ILE A 28 -6.90 -29.85 -31.80
N LYS A 29 -6.37 -30.53 -30.78
CA LYS A 29 -6.97 -31.71 -30.16
C LYS A 29 -7.65 -31.30 -28.85
N ILE A 30 -8.89 -31.73 -28.64
CA ILE A 30 -9.64 -31.46 -27.41
C ILE A 30 -9.61 -32.73 -26.57
N LYS A 31 -9.08 -32.67 -25.35
CA LYS A 31 -9.11 -33.77 -24.38
C LYS A 31 -9.73 -33.34 -23.06
N LEU A 32 -10.49 -34.25 -22.45
CA LEU A 32 -11.02 -34.09 -21.10
C LEU A 32 -9.88 -34.21 -20.09
N ALA A 33 -9.52 -33.12 -19.41
CA ALA A 33 -8.46 -33.09 -18.42
C ALA A 33 -8.96 -33.55 -17.03
N GLY A 34 -9.39 -34.81 -16.92
CA GLY A 34 -9.79 -35.41 -15.65
C GLY A 34 -11.02 -34.78 -14.98
N GLN A 35 -11.62 -35.47 -14.00
CA GLN A 35 -12.93 -35.15 -13.44
C GLN A 35 -13.07 -33.79 -12.71
N ARG A 36 -12.03 -32.97 -12.61
CA ARG A 36 -12.04 -31.67 -11.91
C ARG A 36 -11.57 -30.47 -12.72
N ARG A 37 -11.02 -30.65 -13.91
CA ARG A 37 -10.60 -29.55 -14.79
C ARG A 37 -11.27 -29.78 -16.15
N GLY A 38 -11.98 -28.77 -16.64
CA GLY A 38 -12.75 -28.87 -17.88
C GLY A 38 -11.92 -29.24 -19.11
N ASN A 39 -12.56 -29.26 -20.27
CA ASN A 39 -11.92 -29.65 -21.53
C ASN A 39 -10.68 -28.79 -21.83
N SER A 40 -9.55 -29.43 -22.12
CA SER A 40 -8.29 -28.79 -22.48
C SER A 40 -8.09 -28.85 -23.99
N PHE A 41 -7.66 -27.72 -24.56
CA PHE A 41 -7.37 -27.55 -25.98
C PHE A 41 -5.84 -27.65 -26.17
N LEU A 42 -5.39 -28.63 -26.94
CA LEU A 42 -3.97 -28.93 -27.17
C LEU A 42 -3.64 -28.69 -28.65
N ASN A 43 -2.46 -28.17 -28.96
CA ASN A 43 -1.99 -28.08 -30.34
C ASN A 43 -1.74 -29.50 -30.88
N SER A 44 -2.26 -29.83 -32.07
CA SER A 44 -2.13 -31.17 -32.65
C SER A 44 -0.71 -31.56 -33.06
N VAL A 45 0.18 -30.57 -33.21
CA VAL A 45 1.59 -30.72 -33.61
C VAL A 45 2.50 -31.11 -32.44
N VAL A 46 2.12 -30.77 -31.21
CA VAL A 46 2.95 -31.00 -30.01
C VAL A 46 2.60 -32.37 -29.41
N PRO A 47 3.58 -33.22 -29.07
CA PRO A 47 3.33 -34.46 -28.37
C PRO A 47 2.63 -34.19 -27.03
N GLU A 48 1.67 -35.04 -26.68
CA GLU A 48 0.73 -34.77 -25.59
C GLU A 48 1.45 -34.56 -24.24
N ASP A 49 2.47 -35.37 -23.96
CA ASP A 49 3.26 -35.29 -22.73
C ASP A 49 3.95 -33.93 -22.58
N GLU A 50 4.44 -33.36 -23.69
CA GLU A 50 5.08 -32.04 -23.70
C GLU A 50 4.05 -30.91 -23.54
N ALA A 51 2.88 -31.05 -24.17
CA ALA A 51 1.80 -30.07 -24.03
C ALA A 51 1.23 -30.04 -22.61
N PHE A 52 1.07 -31.20 -21.97
CA PHE A 52 0.66 -31.28 -20.56
C PHE A 52 1.74 -30.74 -19.62
N ALA A 53 3.02 -31.05 -19.83
CA ALA A 53 4.09 -30.49 -19.03
C ALA A 53 4.11 -28.95 -19.07
N ARG A 54 3.95 -28.36 -20.27
CA ARG A 54 3.84 -26.90 -20.44
C ARG A 54 2.63 -26.31 -19.72
N LEU A 55 1.45 -26.92 -19.89
CA LEU A 55 0.23 -26.53 -19.16
C LEU A 55 0.38 -26.59 -17.64
N HIS A 56 1.09 -27.61 -17.13
CA HIS A 56 1.36 -27.74 -15.71
C HIS A 56 2.34 -26.67 -15.20
N CYS A 57 3.43 -26.41 -15.92
CA CYS A 57 4.37 -25.33 -15.59
C CYS A 57 3.69 -23.96 -15.60
N ASP A 58 2.93 -23.66 -16.66
CA ASP A 58 2.19 -22.39 -16.79
C ASP A 58 1.16 -22.25 -15.67
N ALA A 59 0.44 -23.34 -15.33
CA ALA A 59 -0.55 -23.33 -14.25
C ALA A 59 0.08 -23.11 -12.87
N GLU A 60 1.25 -23.68 -12.59
CA GLU A 60 1.96 -23.47 -11.32
C GLU A 60 2.50 -22.05 -11.21
N GLU A 61 3.07 -21.49 -12.29
CA GLU A 61 3.53 -20.11 -12.34
C GLU A 61 2.37 -19.13 -12.16
N HIS A 62 1.25 -19.35 -12.86
CA HIS A 62 0.03 -18.55 -12.68
C HIS A 62 -0.49 -18.61 -11.24
N LEU A 63 -0.52 -19.80 -10.63
CA LEU A 63 -0.97 -19.97 -9.25
C LEU A 63 -0.05 -19.24 -8.25
N HIS A 64 1.27 -19.27 -8.47
CA HIS A 64 2.22 -18.54 -7.61
C HIS A 64 2.04 -17.02 -7.74
N ASN A 65 1.94 -16.53 -8.98
CA ASN A 65 1.69 -15.13 -9.26
C ASN A 65 0.36 -14.65 -8.67
N ASP A 66 -0.67 -15.48 -8.69
CA ASP A 66 -1.96 -15.16 -8.10
C ASP A 66 -1.87 -15.05 -6.57
N LYS A 67 -1.13 -15.94 -5.89
CA LYS A 67 -0.89 -15.80 -4.44
C LYS A 67 -0.21 -14.49 -4.09
N LEU A 68 0.81 -14.09 -4.85
CA LEU A 68 1.49 -12.80 -4.66
C LEU A 68 0.57 -11.61 -4.91
N ARG A 69 -0.22 -11.66 -5.99
CA ARG A 69 -1.22 -10.62 -6.30
C ARG A 69 -2.26 -10.50 -5.19
N TRP A 70 -2.80 -11.62 -4.71
CA TRP A 70 -3.75 -11.63 -3.60
C TRP A 70 -3.15 -11.05 -2.32
N ALA A 71 -1.91 -11.42 -1.98
CA ALA A 71 -1.21 -10.83 -0.83
C ALA A 71 -1.03 -9.31 -0.98
N ALA A 72 -0.62 -8.84 -2.16
CA ALA A 72 -0.45 -7.42 -2.46
C ALA A 72 -1.79 -6.65 -2.39
N LEU A 73 -2.86 -7.20 -2.96
CA LEU A 73 -4.20 -6.61 -2.92
C LEU A 73 -4.76 -6.56 -1.49
N HIS A 74 -4.51 -7.61 -0.71
CA HIS A 74 -4.90 -7.66 0.70
C HIS A 74 -4.20 -6.55 1.49
N LEU A 75 -2.87 -6.41 1.38
CA LEU A 75 -2.11 -5.32 2.01
C LEU A 75 -2.59 -3.94 1.55
N ARG A 76 -2.80 -3.76 0.24
CA ARG A 76 -3.34 -2.51 -0.31
C ARG A 76 -4.70 -2.19 0.30
N SER A 77 -5.58 -3.18 0.46
CA SER A 77 -6.91 -2.98 1.03
C SER A 77 -6.84 -2.45 2.48
N GLN A 78 -5.88 -2.92 3.27
CA GLN A 78 -5.67 -2.44 4.64
C GLN A 78 -5.17 -1.00 4.65
N ILE A 79 -4.21 -0.68 3.79
CA ILE A 79 -3.66 0.67 3.67
C ILE A 79 -4.75 1.67 3.24
N MET A 80 -5.61 1.27 2.30
CA MET A 80 -6.68 2.13 1.78
C MET A 80 -7.80 2.40 2.82
N LYS A 81 -7.89 1.60 3.88
CA LYS A 81 -8.82 1.83 5.01
C LYS A 81 -8.30 2.85 6.02
N LEU A 82 -7.02 3.24 5.94
CA LEU A 82 -6.44 4.20 6.88
C LEU A 82 -7.10 5.57 6.76
N PRO A 83 -7.28 6.28 7.89
CA PRO A 83 -7.86 7.62 7.88
C PRO A 83 -6.96 8.59 7.11
N LYS A 84 -7.58 9.42 6.27
CA LYS A 84 -6.87 10.47 5.53
C LYS A 84 -6.26 11.47 6.50
N SER A 85 -4.97 11.75 6.35
CA SER A 85 -4.26 12.66 7.25
C SER A 85 -4.70 14.10 7.01
N ARG A 86 -5.35 14.67 8.04
CA ARG A 86 -5.68 16.09 8.15
C ARG A 86 -4.63 16.77 9.02
N THR A 87 -4.31 18.02 8.72
CA THR A 87 -3.49 18.82 9.63
C THR A 87 -4.32 19.12 10.88
N PRO A 88 -3.87 18.72 12.08
CA PRO A 88 -4.60 18.99 13.33
C PRO A 88 -4.68 20.49 13.59
N ASN A 89 -5.68 20.88 14.39
CA ASN A 89 -5.84 22.23 14.90
C ASN A 89 -6.03 22.14 16.43
N PRO A 90 -5.10 22.65 17.25
CA PRO A 90 -3.89 23.39 16.88
C PRO A 90 -2.82 22.50 16.24
N ALA A 91 -2.06 23.06 15.30
CA ALA A 91 -1.04 22.35 14.54
C ALA A 91 0.30 22.29 15.31
N THR A 92 0.31 21.70 16.50
CA THR A 92 1.55 21.48 17.28
C THR A 92 2.28 20.22 16.80
N VAL A 93 3.59 20.11 17.09
CA VAL A 93 4.39 18.91 16.76
C VAL A 93 3.79 17.66 17.42
N GLN A 94 3.36 17.79 18.67
CA GLN A 94 2.75 16.70 19.43
C GLN A 94 1.44 16.24 18.78
N ASN A 95 0.55 17.16 18.44
CA ASN A 95 -0.71 16.83 17.77
C ASN A 95 -0.48 16.25 16.37
N LEU A 96 0.53 16.73 15.65
CA LEU A 96 0.91 16.17 14.35
C LEU A 96 1.36 14.72 14.50
N LYS A 97 2.16 14.40 15.51
CA LYS A 97 2.61 13.03 15.78
C LYS A 97 1.45 12.12 16.21
N GLU A 98 0.59 12.59 17.10
CA GLU A 98 -0.56 11.82 17.61
C GLU A 98 -1.65 11.63 16.55
N SER A 99 -1.81 12.57 15.62
CA SER A 99 -2.73 12.44 14.48
C SER A 99 -2.21 11.56 13.34
N THR A 100 -0.99 11.02 13.47
CA THR A 100 -0.44 10.17 12.41
C THR A 100 -1.06 8.78 12.45
N PRO A 101 -1.36 8.22 11.28
CA PRO A 101 -1.96 6.89 11.19
C PRO A 101 -0.96 5.83 11.64
N ASP A 102 -1.42 4.91 12.48
CA ASP A 102 -0.65 3.74 12.86
C ASP A 102 -0.43 2.81 11.67
N ILE A 103 0.71 2.12 11.68
CA ILE A 103 1.04 1.14 10.66
C ILE A 103 0.20 -0.12 10.89
N PRO A 104 -0.55 -0.62 9.88
CA PRO A 104 -1.30 -1.86 10.01
C PRO A 104 -0.38 -3.04 10.36
N THR A 105 -0.78 -3.87 11.32
CA THR A 105 0.00 -5.03 11.81
C THR A 105 0.44 -5.97 10.68
N GLN A 106 -0.41 -6.18 9.68
CA GLN A 106 -0.10 -7.03 8.52
C GLN A 106 1.00 -6.44 7.63
N LEU A 107 1.07 -5.12 7.52
CA LEU A 107 2.10 -4.43 6.76
C LEU A 107 3.44 -4.47 7.51
N ASP A 108 3.40 -4.27 8.83
CA ASP A 108 4.57 -4.44 9.71
C ASP A 108 5.11 -5.87 9.62
N LEU A 109 4.24 -6.89 9.78
CA LEU A 109 4.61 -8.30 9.62
C LEU A 109 5.23 -8.59 8.25
N PHE A 110 4.65 -8.04 7.17
CA PHE A 110 5.16 -8.20 5.82
C PHE A 110 6.58 -7.67 5.69
N PHE A 111 6.85 -6.41 6.10
CA PHE A 111 8.18 -5.83 5.99
C PHE A 111 9.19 -6.47 6.96
N ARG A 112 8.75 -6.90 8.15
CA ARG A 112 9.59 -7.70 9.05
C ARG A 112 10.01 -9.01 8.40
N SER A 113 9.06 -9.71 7.78
CA SER A 113 9.31 -10.99 7.11
C SER A 113 10.19 -10.80 5.86
N LEU A 114 9.97 -9.71 5.12
CA LEU A 114 10.75 -9.38 3.92
C LEU A 114 12.20 -9.04 4.24
N LEU A 115 12.45 -8.26 5.29
CA LEU A 115 13.79 -7.82 5.66
C LEU A 115 14.55 -8.83 6.54
N GLY A 116 13.82 -9.60 7.37
CA GLY A 116 14.40 -10.47 8.39
C GLY A 116 14.19 -11.96 8.15
N GLY A 117 13.45 -12.35 7.11
CA GLY A 117 13.00 -13.72 6.90
C GLY A 117 11.96 -14.17 7.93
N LEU A 118 11.69 -15.47 7.97
CA LEU A 118 10.69 -16.08 8.87
C LEU A 118 11.08 -16.00 10.36
N THR A 119 12.37 -15.96 10.67
CA THR A 119 12.88 -15.91 12.06
C THR A 119 14.02 -14.89 12.18
N PRO A 120 13.69 -13.60 12.32
CA PRO A 120 14.69 -12.57 12.52
C PRO A 120 15.44 -12.76 13.84
N LYS A 121 16.72 -13.13 13.78
CA LYS A 121 17.59 -13.29 14.96
C LYS A 121 18.32 -11.98 15.29
N PHE A 122 17.59 -10.95 15.72
CA PHE A 122 18.21 -9.67 16.11
C PHE A 122 18.28 -9.52 17.65
N ARG A 123 19.38 -8.97 18.17
CA ARG A 123 19.56 -8.64 19.59
C ARG A 123 19.97 -7.18 19.78
N GLY A 124 19.51 -6.56 20.88
CA GLY A 124 19.91 -5.20 21.29
C GLY A 124 19.77 -4.16 20.18
N ALA A 125 20.80 -3.35 19.95
CA ALA A 125 20.81 -2.26 18.97
C ALA A 125 20.52 -2.69 17.51
N GLN A 126 20.78 -3.95 17.16
CA GLN A 126 20.41 -4.47 15.84
C GLN A 126 18.89 -4.55 15.66
N LYS A 127 18.16 -4.86 16.74
CA LYS A 127 16.70 -4.90 16.74
C LYS A 127 16.14 -3.50 16.53
N ASP A 128 16.68 -2.49 17.23
CA ASP A 128 16.22 -1.11 17.08
C ASP A 128 16.46 -0.56 15.66
N GLY A 129 17.64 -0.85 15.09
CA GLY A 129 17.94 -0.48 13.71
C GLY A 129 17.04 -1.19 12.70
N PHE A 130 16.70 -2.46 12.94
CA PHE A 130 15.78 -3.22 12.12
C PHE A 130 14.35 -2.68 12.21
N ASP A 131 13.84 -2.45 13.42
CA ASP A 131 12.51 -1.90 13.66
C ASP A 131 12.36 -0.54 12.97
N ARG A 132 13.37 0.33 13.09
CA ARG A 132 13.39 1.62 12.36
C ARG A 132 13.29 1.44 10.85
N LYS A 133 14.00 0.49 10.26
CA LYS A 133 13.94 0.21 8.81
C LYS A 133 12.55 -0.28 8.40
N VAL A 134 11.97 -1.21 9.16
CA VAL A 134 10.61 -1.72 8.94
C VAL A 134 9.60 -0.58 8.97
N THR A 135 9.60 0.24 10.03
CA THR A 135 8.71 1.40 10.17
C THR A 135 8.88 2.39 9.02
N THR A 136 10.13 2.63 8.59
CA THR A 136 10.48 3.53 7.50
C THR A 136 9.91 3.06 6.17
N MET A 137 10.07 1.77 5.84
CA MET A 137 9.57 1.18 4.60
C MET A 137 8.04 1.05 4.59
N ALA A 138 7.44 0.67 5.72
CA ALA A 138 5.99 0.64 5.87
C ALA A 138 5.37 2.02 5.71
N SER A 139 6.00 3.07 6.27
CA SER A 139 5.58 4.46 6.06
C SER A 139 5.65 4.86 4.58
N ASP A 140 6.74 4.52 3.88
CA ASP A 140 6.86 4.81 2.44
C ASP A 140 5.79 4.07 1.62
N ALA A 141 5.49 2.82 1.95
CA ALA A 141 4.44 2.07 1.30
C ALA A 141 3.07 2.73 1.48
N ILE A 142 2.72 3.12 2.71
CA ILE A 142 1.46 3.81 3.02
C ILE A 142 1.35 5.11 2.22
N PHE A 143 2.39 5.94 2.23
CA PHE A 143 2.38 7.22 1.53
C PHE A 143 2.22 7.05 0.01
N ASN A 144 3.01 6.15 -0.59
CA ASN A 144 3.00 5.95 -2.04
C ASN A 144 1.71 5.27 -2.54
N ILE A 145 1.23 4.23 -1.84
CA ILE A 145 0.00 3.51 -2.23
C ILE A 145 -1.23 4.42 -2.15
N THR A 146 -1.24 5.35 -1.19
CA THR A 146 -2.36 6.29 -1.00
C THR A 146 -2.21 7.58 -1.80
N GLY A 147 -1.16 7.72 -2.62
CA GLY A 147 -0.88 8.93 -3.38
C GLY A 147 -0.68 10.18 -2.52
N GLY A 148 -0.15 10.03 -1.30
CA GLY A 148 0.08 11.12 -0.34
C GLY A 148 -1.19 11.71 0.28
N THR A 149 -2.32 11.01 0.20
CA THR A 149 -3.54 11.35 0.95
C THR A 149 -3.36 11.06 2.45
N VAL A 150 -2.82 9.88 2.76
CA VAL A 150 -2.38 9.46 4.08
C VAL A 150 -0.90 9.84 4.25
N LYS A 151 -0.57 10.51 5.35
CA LYS A 151 0.74 11.11 5.64
C LYS A 151 1.27 10.52 6.94
N PRO A 152 2.11 9.49 6.87
CA PRO A 152 2.83 8.99 8.03
C PRO A 152 3.71 10.08 8.66
N TRP A 153 4.10 9.86 9.91
CA TRP A 153 4.95 10.78 10.66
C TRP A 153 6.24 11.11 9.91
N LYS A 154 6.91 10.08 9.37
CA LYS A 154 8.18 10.22 8.62
C LYS A 154 8.10 11.28 7.52
N HIS A 155 7.12 11.20 6.62
CA HIS A 155 7.01 12.11 5.48
C HIS A 155 6.73 13.56 5.88
N THR A 156 5.97 13.74 6.97
CA THR A 156 5.64 15.06 7.50
C THR A 156 6.84 15.67 8.23
N ALA A 157 7.47 14.91 9.12
CA ALA A 157 8.65 15.32 9.87
C ALA A 157 9.82 15.66 8.93
N LEU A 158 10.14 14.77 7.98
CA LEU A 158 11.22 15.00 7.01
C LEU A 158 10.96 16.25 6.16
N GLY A 159 9.70 16.50 5.77
CA GLY A 159 9.36 17.73 5.05
C GLY A 159 9.61 18.98 5.87
N LEU A 160 9.18 18.99 7.13
CA LEU A 160 9.39 20.13 8.04
C LEU A 160 10.87 20.34 8.36
N GLU A 161 11.62 19.28 8.66
CA GLU A 161 13.06 19.34 8.94
C GLU A 161 13.85 19.86 7.74
N MET A 162 13.52 19.40 6.53
CA MET A 162 14.19 19.88 5.33
C MET A 162 13.83 21.33 4.99
N ALA A 163 12.59 21.75 5.28
CA ALA A 163 12.18 23.13 5.14
C ALA A 163 12.92 24.06 6.11
N SER A 164 13.07 23.66 7.37
CA SER A 164 13.77 24.45 8.38
C SER A 164 15.28 24.47 8.17
N LEU A 165 15.88 23.37 7.73
CA LEU A 165 17.33 23.25 7.52
C LEU A 165 17.79 23.98 6.26
N THR A 166 17.06 23.83 5.16
CA THR A 166 17.52 24.31 3.85
C THR A 166 16.84 25.60 3.41
N GLY A 167 15.58 25.81 3.77
CA GLY A 167 14.76 26.93 3.25
C GLY A 167 14.49 26.87 1.74
N TYR A 168 15.05 25.91 1.01
CA TYR A 168 14.98 25.85 -0.45
C TYR A 168 13.81 24.99 -0.94
N LYS A 169 12.94 25.61 -1.75
CA LYS A 169 11.79 24.95 -2.39
C LYS A 169 12.20 23.74 -3.24
N LEU A 170 13.35 23.84 -3.93
CA LEU A 170 13.82 22.80 -4.85
C LEU A 170 14.09 21.47 -4.13
N THR A 171 14.72 21.51 -2.96
CA THR A 171 15.04 20.31 -2.17
C THR A 171 13.77 19.54 -1.79
N LEU A 172 12.75 20.25 -1.32
CA LEU A 172 11.45 19.66 -0.99
C LEU A 172 10.72 19.12 -2.21
N GLN A 173 10.85 19.79 -3.36
CA GLN A 173 10.29 19.29 -4.62
C GLN A 173 10.95 17.99 -5.07
N ILE A 174 12.27 17.86 -4.95
CA ILE A 174 13.01 16.63 -5.27
C ILE A 174 12.57 15.49 -4.35
N LEU A 175 12.48 15.74 -3.04
CA LEU A 175 12.05 14.73 -2.06
C LEU A 175 10.61 14.29 -2.26
N ASN A 176 9.70 15.22 -2.57
CA ASN A 176 8.31 14.92 -2.90
C ASN A 176 8.21 14.11 -4.20
N ARG A 177 8.96 14.49 -5.25
CA ARG A 177 9.01 13.75 -6.52
C ARG A 177 9.53 12.33 -6.33
N SER A 178 10.41 12.12 -5.37
CA SER A 178 10.96 10.80 -5.01
C SER A 178 10.05 10.00 -4.07
N GLY A 179 8.87 10.52 -3.69
CA GLY A 179 7.93 9.82 -2.81
C GLY A 179 8.34 9.75 -1.34
N HIS A 180 9.28 10.58 -0.90
CA HIS A 180 9.83 10.54 0.46
C HIS A 180 9.35 11.67 1.37
N SER A 181 8.70 12.70 0.82
CA SER A 181 8.23 13.83 1.61
C SER A 181 6.91 14.39 1.08
N ILE A 182 6.24 15.18 1.91
CA ILE A 182 5.07 15.96 1.53
C ILE A 182 5.45 17.12 0.60
N SER A 183 4.47 17.65 -0.13
CA SER A 183 4.71 18.78 -1.03
C SER A 183 5.11 20.06 -0.28
N TYR A 184 5.89 20.92 -0.94
CA TYR A 184 6.31 22.22 -0.40
C TYR A 184 5.15 23.04 0.15
N ASN A 185 4.05 23.15 -0.61
CA ASN A 185 2.87 23.92 -0.20
C ASN A 185 2.24 23.37 1.09
N LYS A 186 2.18 22.04 1.24
CA LYS A 186 1.68 21.41 2.47
C LYS A 186 2.62 21.70 3.64
N THR A 187 3.92 21.60 3.42
CA THR A 187 4.95 21.89 4.43
C THR A 187 4.86 23.32 4.94
N LYS A 188 4.85 24.30 4.02
CA LYS A 188 4.67 25.72 4.36
C LYS A 188 3.36 25.99 5.09
N GLY A 189 2.27 25.36 4.63
CA GLY A 189 0.98 25.46 5.32
C GLY A 189 1.01 24.95 6.76
N ILE A 190 1.81 23.91 7.04
CA ILE A 190 2.02 23.41 8.41
C ILE A 190 2.90 24.38 9.21
N GLU A 191 4.00 24.87 8.65
CA GLU A 191 4.88 25.86 9.31
C GLU A 191 4.12 27.13 9.69
N THR A 192 3.28 27.65 8.80
CA THR A 192 2.46 28.83 9.07
C THR A 192 1.47 28.57 10.20
N LYS A 193 0.78 27.41 10.21
CA LYS A 193 -0.11 27.05 11.32
C LYS A 193 0.65 26.85 12.63
N PHE A 194 1.87 26.34 12.57
CA PHE A 194 2.76 26.23 13.73
C PHE A 194 3.06 27.62 14.30
N ALA A 195 3.46 28.57 13.46
CA ALA A 195 3.73 29.95 13.85
C ALA A 195 2.50 30.60 14.51
N TYR A 196 1.31 30.47 13.91
CA TYR A 196 0.07 31.00 14.50
C TYR A 196 -0.28 30.37 15.86
N SER A 197 -0.02 29.07 16.04
CA SER A 197 -0.29 28.40 17.33
C SER A 197 0.62 28.92 18.47
N VAL A 198 1.87 29.25 18.14
CA VAL A 198 2.85 29.84 19.08
C VAL A 198 2.50 31.29 19.39
N GLU A 199 2.07 32.04 18.38
CA GLU A 199 1.66 33.44 18.57
C GLU A 199 0.42 33.53 19.47
N CYS A 200 -0.61 32.73 19.23
CA CYS A 200 -1.84 32.73 20.04
C CYS A 200 -1.58 32.35 21.51
N THR A 201 -0.69 31.38 21.77
CA THR A 201 -0.30 31.03 23.15
C THR A 201 0.54 32.12 23.82
N ARG A 202 1.33 32.87 23.06
CA ARG A 202 2.09 34.03 23.57
C ARG A 202 1.15 35.16 23.98
N TRP A 203 0.13 35.48 23.18
CA TRP A 203 -0.85 36.51 23.51
C TRP A 203 -1.63 36.19 24.79
N HIS A 204 -2.16 34.97 24.92
CA HIS A 204 -2.85 34.55 26.15
C HIS A 204 -1.95 34.64 27.39
N LYS A 205 -0.64 34.34 27.28
CA LYS A 205 0.29 34.42 28.40
C LYS A 205 0.67 35.86 28.77
N VAL A 206 0.67 36.78 27.81
CA VAL A 206 0.89 38.21 28.05
C VAL A 206 -0.34 38.85 28.68
N GLU A 207 -1.54 38.50 28.22
CA GLU A 207 -2.80 39.03 28.75
C GLU A 207 -3.07 38.53 30.18
N SER A 208 -2.73 37.27 30.47
CA SER A 208 -2.77 36.71 31.84
C SER A 208 -1.78 37.39 32.79
N ARG A 209 -0.64 37.87 32.28
CA ARG A 209 0.35 38.63 33.08
C ARG A 209 -0.06 40.09 33.27
N SER A 210 -0.72 40.69 32.27
CA SER A 210 -1.26 42.05 32.35
C SER A 210 -2.44 42.15 33.32
N CYS A 211 -3.30 41.13 33.41
CA CYS A 211 -4.37 41.09 34.41
C CYS A 211 -3.85 40.87 35.83
N ASN A 212 -2.81 40.04 36.02
CA ASN A 212 -2.23 39.82 37.35
C ASN A 212 -1.42 41.01 37.90
N SER A 213 -0.99 41.97 37.06
CA SER A 213 -0.31 43.19 37.52
C SER A 213 -1.27 44.35 37.82
N ILE A 214 -2.56 44.23 37.49
CA ILE A 214 -3.57 45.28 37.73
C ILE A 214 -4.40 44.99 39.01
N CYS A 215 -4.34 43.77 39.55
CA CYS A 215 -5.05 43.39 40.79
C CYS A 215 -4.18 43.39 42.06
N VAL A 216 -2.98 43.98 42.02
CA VAL A 216 -2.15 44.21 43.21
C VAL A 216 -1.83 45.70 43.29
N GLY A 217 -2.80 46.47 43.78
CA GLY A 217 -2.72 47.91 44.03
C GLY A 217 -3.85 48.32 44.95
#